data_AF-A0A962IBR4-F1
#
_entry.id   AF-A0A962IBR4-F1
#
_cell.length_a   1.000
_cell.length_b   1.000
_cell.length_c   1.000
_cell.angle_alpha   90.00
_cell.angle_beta   90.00
_cell.angle_gamma   90.00
#
_symmetry.space_group_name_H-M   'P 1'
#
loop_
_entity.id
_entity.type
_entity.pdbx_description
1 polymer ?
#
loop_
_entity_poly.entity_id
_entity_poly.type
_entity_poly.pdbx_seq_one_letter_code
_entity_poly.pdbx_strand_id
1 'polypeptide(L)'
;DRNGEPLAVSSPVESIWADPGELLQHPDRFPQLAAALSTPLEPLIERIAQRKEKSFLYLRRQMNPDDAAAILDLDIPGVYSQREFRRFYPQGDVAAHVIGFTNIDDRGQEGLELAFDDWLTGKPGAKRVIRDMRGAVVENVELVRAPEPGRDLALSIDRRVQYMAYRALGEALRDNDASSASMVVMDVKTGEILAMVNLPSYNPNARAA
;
A
#
# COMPACT_ATOMS: atom_id res chain seq x y z
N ASP A 1 2.89 -19.07 2.72
CA ASP A 1 2.87 -20.15 1.72
C ASP A 1 2.26 -21.36 2.42
N ARG A 2 2.33 -22.57 1.85
CA ARG A 2 1.80 -23.78 2.49
C ARG A 2 2.49 -24.13 3.83
N ASN A 3 3.68 -23.58 4.08
CA ASN A 3 4.50 -23.80 5.26
C ASN A 3 4.45 -22.61 6.25
N GLY A 4 3.56 -21.62 6.02
CA GLY A 4 3.39 -20.45 6.89
C GLY A 4 4.33 -19.28 6.59
N GLU A 5 5.12 -19.34 5.52
CA GLU A 5 6.05 -18.24 5.16
C GLU A 5 5.28 -17.03 4.59
N PRO A 6 5.60 -15.80 4.97
CA PRO A 6 4.88 -14.63 4.49
C PRO A 6 5.12 -14.41 2.98
N LEU A 7 4.01 -14.23 2.25
CA LEU A 7 4.02 -13.96 0.81
C LEU A 7 3.51 -12.55 0.47
N ALA A 8 2.55 -12.06 1.24
CA ALA A 8 2.08 -10.68 1.24
C ALA A 8 1.79 -10.24 2.67
N VAL A 9 2.28 -9.07 3.07
CA VAL A 9 2.21 -8.57 4.45
C VAL A 9 1.75 -7.12 4.46
N SER A 10 0.79 -6.78 5.32
CA SER A 10 0.33 -5.41 5.53
C SER A 10 1.33 -4.67 6.42
N SER A 11 2.08 -3.73 5.83
CA SER A 11 3.05 -2.90 6.53
C SER A 11 2.41 -1.55 6.91
N PRO A 12 2.61 -1.06 8.14
CA PRO A 12 2.08 0.24 8.55
C PRO A 12 2.81 1.35 7.79
N VAL A 13 2.03 2.30 7.27
CA VAL A 13 2.52 3.51 6.59
C VAL A 13 1.71 4.70 7.06
N GLU A 14 2.21 5.91 6.82
CA GLU A 14 1.50 7.14 7.15
C GLU A 14 1.20 7.92 5.87
N SER A 15 0.05 8.57 5.83
CA SER A 15 -0.33 9.50 4.78
C SER A 15 -0.50 10.89 5.37
N ILE A 16 0.22 11.86 4.81
CA ILE A 16 0.08 13.27 5.18
C ILE A 16 -1.08 13.87 4.39
N TRP A 17 -1.98 14.53 5.10
CA TRP A 17 -3.09 15.27 4.55
C TRP A 17 -3.17 16.65 5.19
N ALA A 18 -3.90 17.56 4.55
CA ALA A 18 -4.12 18.91 5.04
C ALA A 18 -5.61 19.26 5.09
N ASP A 19 -5.93 20.20 5.98
CA ASP A 19 -7.11 21.05 5.85
C ASP A 19 -6.70 22.34 5.11
N PRO A 20 -7.07 22.49 3.82
CA PRO A 20 -6.76 23.68 3.05
C PRO A 20 -7.21 25.00 3.69
N GLY A 21 -8.36 25.02 4.35
CA GLY A 21 -8.91 26.24 4.95
C GLY A 21 -8.11 26.74 6.15
N GLU A 22 -7.55 25.81 6.93
CA GLU A 22 -6.64 26.10 8.03
C GLU A 22 -5.25 26.47 7.50
N LEU A 23 -4.69 25.66 6.61
CA LEU A 23 -3.34 25.84 6.10
C LEU A 23 -3.15 27.17 5.35
N LEU A 24 -4.16 27.64 4.63
CA LEU A 24 -4.13 28.94 3.93
C LEU A 24 -4.04 30.16 4.86
N GLN A 25 -4.32 30.00 6.17
CA GLN A 25 -4.15 31.07 7.16
C GLN A 25 -2.67 31.25 7.57
N HIS A 26 -1.80 30.32 7.16
CA HIS A 26 -0.38 30.28 7.49
C HIS A 26 0.52 30.23 6.24
N PRO A 27 0.44 31.24 5.34
CA PRO A 27 1.20 31.27 4.09
C PRO A 27 2.73 31.21 4.30
N ASP A 28 3.21 31.68 5.44
CA ASP A 28 4.62 31.65 5.86
C ASP A 28 5.18 30.24 6.05
N ARG A 29 4.32 29.24 6.29
CA ARG A 29 4.73 27.84 6.53
C ARG A 29 4.86 27.02 5.24
N PHE A 30 4.34 27.49 4.10
CA PHE A 30 4.37 26.75 2.84
C PHE A 30 5.77 26.39 2.34
N PRO A 31 6.80 27.27 2.42
CA PRO A 31 8.16 26.90 2.01
C PRO A 31 8.72 25.73 2.81
N GLN A 32 8.47 25.70 4.12
CA GLN A 32 8.90 24.63 5.01
C GLN A 32 8.18 23.31 4.68
N LEU A 33 6.86 23.36 4.46
CA LEU A 33 6.06 22.19 4.08
C LEU A 33 6.47 21.63 2.71
N ALA A 34 6.71 22.50 1.73
CA ALA A 34 7.15 22.13 0.39
C ALA A 34 8.50 21.40 0.42
N ALA A 35 9.46 21.93 1.18
CA ALA A 35 10.76 21.30 1.37
C ALA A 35 10.63 19.92 2.02
N ALA A 36 9.83 19.80 3.09
CA ALA A 36 9.64 18.54 3.81
C ALA A 36 8.93 17.48 2.94
N LEU A 37 7.99 17.88 2.09
CA LEU A 37 7.31 16.99 1.14
C LEU A 37 8.12 16.70 -0.13
N SER A 38 9.26 17.38 -0.32
CA SER A 38 10.04 17.37 -1.56
C SER A 38 9.18 17.71 -2.79
N THR A 39 8.28 18.69 -2.64
CA THR A 39 7.36 19.14 -3.70
C THR A 39 7.66 20.61 -4.02
N PRO A 40 7.63 21.04 -5.30
CA PRO A 40 7.80 22.45 -5.62
C PRO A 40 6.72 23.33 -4.94
N LEU A 41 7.13 24.51 -4.48
CA LEU A 41 6.32 25.39 -3.63
C LEU A 41 5.06 25.89 -4.35
N GLU A 42 5.21 26.40 -5.57
CA GLU A 42 4.14 27.05 -6.33
C GLU A 42 3.04 26.04 -6.70
N PRO A 43 3.34 24.85 -7.26
CA PRO A 43 2.35 23.80 -7.46
C PRO A 43 1.65 23.36 -6.17
N LEU A 44 2.35 23.33 -5.03
CA LEU A 44 1.75 22.98 -3.74
C LEU A 44 0.71 24.04 -3.32
N ILE A 45 1.08 25.32 -3.40
CA ILE A 45 0.18 26.45 -3.07
C ILE A 45 -1.06 26.41 -3.96
N GLU A 46 -0.90 26.28 -5.28
CA GLU A 46 -2.01 26.22 -6.22
C GLU A 46 -2.95 25.05 -5.91
N ARG A 47 -2.39 23.86 -5.65
CA ARG A 47 -3.16 22.65 -5.35
C ARG A 47 -3.99 22.78 -4.08
N ILE A 48 -3.48 23.49 -3.07
CA ILE A 48 -4.19 23.77 -1.81
C ILE A 48 -5.25 24.86 -2.03
N ALA A 49 -4.91 25.96 -2.69
CA ALA A 49 -5.83 27.07 -2.97
C ALA A 49 -7.05 26.65 -3.79
N GLN A 50 -6.87 25.78 -4.79
CA GLN A 50 -7.96 25.20 -5.58
C GLN A 50 -8.97 24.38 -4.76
N ARG A 51 -8.57 23.93 -3.56
CA ARG A 51 -9.38 23.10 -2.66
C ARG A 51 -9.68 23.79 -1.33
N LYS A 52 -9.61 25.13 -1.28
CA LYS A 52 -9.83 25.92 -0.05
C LYS A 52 -11.14 25.64 0.71
N GLU A 53 -12.16 25.15 0.00
CA GLU A 53 -13.48 24.83 0.57
C GLU A 53 -13.57 23.39 1.08
N LYS A 54 -12.55 22.56 0.83
CA LYS A 54 -12.46 21.19 1.34
C LYS A 54 -11.81 21.22 2.72
N SER A 55 -12.22 20.31 3.58
CA SER A 55 -11.62 20.05 4.90
C SER A 55 -10.65 18.86 4.90
N PHE A 56 -10.30 18.37 3.71
CA PHE A 56 -9.40 17.24 3.54
C PHE A 56 -8.75 17.25 2.15
N LEU A 57 -7.42 17.18 2.13
CA LEU A 57 -6.61 17.04 0.93
C LEU A 57 -5.37 16.20 1.25
N TYR A 58 -5.22 15.02 0.66
CA TYR A 58 -3.94 14.30 0.73
C TYR A 58 -2.82 15.19 0.19
N LEU A 59 -1.74 15.33 0.94
CA LEU A 59 -0.50 15.97 0.51
C LEU A 59 0.43 14.92 -0.09
N ARG A 60 0.62 13.80 0.62
CA ARG A 60 1.42 12.65 0.18
C ARG A 60 0.93 11.39 0.89
N ARG A 61 0.73 10.30 0.15
CA ARG A 61 0.19 9.04 0.70
C ARG A 61 1.25 7.98 0.88
N GLN A 62 1.01 7.07 1.83
CA GLN A 62 1.77 5.83 2.04
C GLN A 62 3.30 6.02 2.15
N MET A 63 3.73 7.05 2.89
CA MET A 63 5.14 7.27 3.19
C MET A 63 5.61 6.47 4.41
N ASN A 64 6.92 6.36 4.56
CA ASN A 64 7.54 5.76 5.73
C ASN A 64 7.08 6.54 7.00
N PRO A 65 6.64 5.85 8.07
CA PRO A 65 6.29 6.49 9.33
C PRO A 65 7.35 7.45 9.88
N ASP A 66 8.64 7.16 9.70
CA ASP A 66 9.73 8.03 10.19
C ASP A 66 9.78 9.36 9.41
N ASP A 67 9.59 9.30 8.08
CA ASP A 67 9.53 10.49 7.23
C ASP A 67 8.28 11.34 7.55
N ALA A 68 7.16 10.67 7.83
CA ALA A 68 5.93 11.33 8.25
C ALA A 68 6.10 12.04 9.59
N ALA A 69 6.74 11.38 10.57
CA ALA A 69 7.02 11.96 11.87
C ALA A 69 7.84 13.25 11.74
N ALA A 70 8.89 13.24 10.91
CA ALA A 70 9.70 14.43 10.66
C ALA A 70 8.90 15.61 10.07
N ILE A 71 7.84 15.35 9.29
CA ILE A 71 6.93 16.39 8.77
C ILE A 71 5.99 16.88 9.87
N LEU A 72 5.45 15.98 10.69
CA LEU A 72 4.54 16.32 11.78
C LEU A 72 5.24 17.12 12.89
N ASP A 73 6.52 16.84 13.15
CA ASP A 73 7.35 17.56 14.13
C ASP A 73 7.57 19.03 13.77
N LEU A 74 7.24 19.44 12.53
CA LEU A 74 7.26 20.85 12.11
C LEU A 74 6.08 21.64 12.71
N ASP A 75 5.05 20.95 13.21
CA ASP A 75 3.87 21.54 13.86
C ASP A 75 3.24 22.65 12.99
N ILE A 76 2.98 22.32 11.72
CA ILE A 76 2.37 23.22 10.75
C ILE A 76 0.85 23.13 10.89
N PRO A 77 0.14 24.22 11.24
CA PRO A 77 -1.31 24.20 11.36
C PRO A 77 -1.98 23.77 10.06
N GLY A 78 -3.01 22.94 10.15
CA GLY A 78 -3.70 22.37 9.00
C GLY A 78 -2.98 21.21 8.32
N VAL A 79 -1.89 20.66 8.89
CA VAL A 79 -1.20 19.46 8.39
C VAL A 79 -1.32 18.33 9.42
N TYR A 80 -1.76 17.16 8.97
CA TYR A 80 -2.06 16.03 9.81
C TYR A 80 -1.62 14.73 9.14
N SER A 81 -1.52 13.64 9.91
CA SER A 81 -1.33 12.30 9.35
C SER A 81 -2.56 11.41 9.50
N GLN A 82 -2.57 10.38 8.69
CA GLN A 82 -3.49 9.27 8.77
C GLN A 82 -2.70 7.98 8.60
N ARG A 83 -2.77 7.12 9.61
CA ARG A 83 -2.21 5.78 9.53
C ARG A 83 -2.96 4.95 8.50
N GLU A 84 -2.22 4.37 7.58
CA GLU A 84 -2.68 3.47 6.54
C GLU A 84 -1.86 2.17 6.57
N PHE A 85 -2.26 1.21 5.73
CA PHE A 85 -1.49 0.00 5.48
C PHE A 85 -1.16 -0.09 4.00
N ARG A 86 0.01 -0.68 3.72
CA ARG A 86 0.44 -0.99 2.36
C ARG A 86 0.91 -2.43 2.32
N ARG A 87 0.53 -3.17 1.28
CA ARG A 87 1.08 -4.50 1.02
C ARG A 87 2.57 -4.44 0.66
N PHE A 88 3.33 -5.32 1.32
CA PHE A 88 4.70 -5.67 1.01
C PHE A 88 4.77 -7.13 0.59
N TYR A 89 5.53 -7.43 -0.46
CA TYR A 89 5.63 -8.76 -1.07
C TYR A 89 7.08 -9.27 -0.94
N PRO A 90 7.43 -10.05 0.10
CA PRO A 90 8.82 -10.42 0.38
C PRO A 90 9.50 -11.22 -0.74
N GLN A 91 8.73 -11.99 -1.51
CA GLN A 91 9.25 -12.80 -2.62
C GLN A 91 9.36 -12.03 -3.94
N GLY A 92 8.94 -10.76 -3.97
CA GLY A 92 9.06 -9.90 -5.15
C GLY A 92 8.51 -10.53 -6.43
N ASP A 93 9.35 -10.59 -7.46
CA ASP A 93 9.06 -11.10 -8.80
C ASP A 93 8.84 -12.61 -8.88
N VAL A 94 9.33 -13.38 -7.91
CA VAL A 94 9.27 -14.85 -7.90
C VAL A 94 7.83 -15.38 -7.87
N ALA A 95 6.92 -14.65 -7.21
CA ALA A 95 5.53 -15.05 -7.04
C ALA A 95 4.53 -13.96 -7.45
N ALA A 96 4.98 -12.95 -8.20
CA ALA A 96 4.20 -11.75 -8.53
C ALA A 96 2.86 -12.07 -9.19
N HIS A 97 2.84 -12.89 -10.26
CA HIS A 97 1.59 -13.20 -10.97
C HIS A 97 0.60 -14.02 -10.13
N VAL A 98 1.10 -14.91 -9.27
CA VAL A 98 0.23 -15.75 -8.43
C VAL A 98 -0.38 -14.91 -7.31
N ILE A 99 0.45 -14.16 -6.59
CA ILE A 99 -0.01 -13.34 -5.48
C ILE A 99 -0.82 -12.15 -6.01
N GLY A 100 -0.35 -11.51 -7.07
CA GLY A 100 -0.85 -10.25 -7.58
C GLY A 100 -0.37 -9.06 -6.76
N PHE A 101 -1.14 -7.97 -6.81
CA PHE A 101 -0.86 -6.77 -6.04
C PHE A 101 -2.14 -6.00 -5.67
N THR A 102 -2.01 -5.04 -4.74
CA THR A 102 -3.07 -4.10 -4.35
C THR A 102 -2.81 -2.69 -4.88
N ASN A 103 -3.86 -1.90 -5.03
CA ASN A 103 -3.78 -0.48 -5.39
C ASN A 103 -3.48 0.43 -4.17
N ILE A 104 -3.50 1.75 -4.37
CA ILE A 104 -3.23 2.73 -3.30
C ILE A 104 -4.29 2.73 -2.19
N ASP A 105 -5.46 2.15 -2.43
CA ASP A 105 -6.55 2.02 -1.45
C ASP A 105 -6.60 0.60 -0.86
N ASP A 106 -5.50 -0.15 -0.98
CA ASP A 106 -5.30 -1.50 -0.47
C ASP A 106 -6.30 -2.54 -1.01
N ARG A 107 -6.85 -2.30 -2.21
CA ARG A 107 -7.73 -3.25 -2.91
C ARG A 107 -6.95 -4.11 -3.87
N GLY A 108 -7.16 -5.42 -3.84
CA GLY A 108 -6.59 -6.38 -4.78
C GLY A 108 -6.93 -6.04 -6.23
N GLN A 109 -5.92 -6.08 -7.11
CA GLN A 109 -6.06 -5.73 -8.53
C GLN A 109 -5.70 -6.90 -9.46
N GLU A 110 -4.93 -7.86 -8.98
CA GLU A 110 -4.51 -9.02 -9.75
C GLU A 110 -4.34 -10.24 -8.83
N GLY A 111 -4.22 -11.42 -9.42
CA GLY A 111 -3.85 -12.65 -8.72
C GLY A 111 -4.76 -13.00 -7.56
N LEU A 112 -4.16 -13.53 -6.50
CA LEU A 112 -4.87 -13.92 -5.28
C LEU A 112 -5.33 -12.72 -4.45
N GLU A 113 -4.62 -11.59 -4.50
CA GLU A 113 -5.09 -10.34 -3.87
C GLU A 113 -6.46 -9.95 -4.42
N LEU A 114 -6.67 -10.02 -5.75
CA LEU A 114 -7.99 -9.76 -6.35
C LEU A 114 -9.00 -10.88 -6.07
N ALA A 115 -8.60 -12.14 -6.30
CA ALA A 115 -9.52 -13.28 -6.19
C ALA A 115 -10.07 -13.46 -4.77
N PHE A 116 -9.30 -13.04 -3.76
CA PHE A 116 -9.66 -13.14 -2.34
C PHE A 116 -9.77 -11.77 -1.66
N ASP A 117 -10.00 -10.67 -2.38
CA ASP A 117 -10.08 -9.31 -1.81
C ASP A 117 -11.08 -9.23 -0.64
N ASP A 118 -12.27 -9.85 -0.80
CA ASP A 118 -13.31 -9.89 0.23
C ASP A 118 -12.89 -10.68 1.49
N TRP A 119 -12.03 -11.68 1.34
CA TRP A 119 -11.49 -12.46 2.46
C TRP A 119 -10.36 -11.71 3.17
N LEU A 120 -9.53 -11.00 2.39
CA LEU A 120 -8.30 -10.36 2.83
C LEU A 120 -8.49 -8.93 3.39
N THR A 121 -9.50 -8.18 2.94
CA THR A 121 -9.67 -6.75 3.27
C THR A 121 -10.27 -6.53 4.67
N GLY A 122 -11.08 -7.46 5.16
CA GLY A 122 -11.84 -7.27 6.40
C GLY A 122 -12.91 -6.17 6.25
N LYS A 123 -13.26 -5.49 7.36
CA LYS A 123 -14.24 -4.39 7.35
C LYS A 123 -13.69 -3.14 8.06
N PRO A 124 -13.80 -1.95 7.44
CA PRO A 124 -13.32 -0.72 8.06
C PRO A 124 -14.15 -0.36 9.29
N GLY A 125 -13.49 0.13 10.33
CA GLY A 125 -14.13 0.74 11.48
C GLY A 125 -14.73 2.10 11.14
N ALA A 126 -15.47 2.69 12.08
CA ALA A 126 -15.95 4.04 12.02
C ALA A 126 -15.75 4.70 13.39
N LYS A 127 -15.19 5.91 13.37
CA LYS A 127 -14.88 6.68 14.56
C LYS A 127 -15.46 8.08 14.39
N ARG A 128 -16.30 8.51 15.33
CA ARG A 128 -16.80 9.88 15.35
C ARG A 128 -15.80 10.74 16.09
N VAL A 129 -15.42 11.84 15.46
CA VAL A 129 -14.52 12.85 16.05
C VAL A 129 -15.25 14.17 16.07
N ILE A 130 -15.23 14.86 17.22
CA ILE A 130 -15.65 16.26 17.29
C ILE A 130 -14.46 17.09 16.83
N ARG A 131 -14.70 17.98 15.87
CA ARG A 131 -13.72 18.96 15.41
C ARG A 131 -14.15 20.35 15.88
N ASP A 132 -13.22 21.19 16.31
CA ASP A 132 -13.54 22.59 16.55
C ASP A 132 -13.73 23.36 15.23
N MET A 133 -14.07 24.65 15.33
CA MET A 133 -14.21 25.54 14.16
C MET A 133 -12.90 25.76 13.40
N ARG A 134 -11.77 25.27 13.91
CA ARG A 134 -10.45 25.33 13.31
C ARG A 134 -10.00 23.97 12.74
N GLY A 135 -10.84 22.94 12.81
CA GLY A 135 -10.57 21.61 12.25
C GLY A 135 -9.85 20.65 13.20
N ALA A 136 -9.36 21.13 14.34
CA ALA A 136 -8.66 20.31 15.32
C ALA A 136 -9.62 19.35 16.03
N VAL A 137 -9.19 18.11 16.24
CA VAL A 137 -10.02 17.08 16.92
C VAL A 137 -10.04 17.38 18.42
N VAL A 138 -11.16 17.93 18.91
CA VAL A 138 -11.38 18.29 20.31
C VAL A 138 -12.20 17.18 20.95
N GLU A 139 -11.56 16.37 21.79
CA GLU A 139 -12.04 15.13 22.41
C GLU A 139 -13.56 14.90 22.51
N ASN A 140 -14.01 13.87 21.80
CA ASN A 140 -14.82 12.75 22.29
C ASN A 140 -14.90 11.74 21.15
N VAL A 141 -14.04 10.75 21.23
CA VAL A 141 -13.94 9.69 20.25
C VAL A 141 -15.00 8.65 20.59
N GLU A 142 -16.17 8.76 19.96
CA GLU A 142 -17.11 7.64 20.02
C GLU A 142 -16.74 6.65 18.91
N LEU A 143 -16.33 5.45 19.32
CA LEU A 143 -16.12 4.34 18.39
C LEU A 143 -17.50 3.88 17.91
N VAL A 144 -17.92 4.38 16.74
CA VAL A 144 -19.20 4.03 16.12
C VAL A 144 -19.19 2.56 15.67
N ARG A 145 -18.05 2.09 15.14
CA ARG A 145 -17.84 0.70 14.72
C ARG A 145 -16.37 0.32 14.85
N ALA A 146 -16.08 -0.79 15.52
CA ALA A 146 -14.72 -1.35 15.54
C ALA A 146 -14.34 -1.88 14.13
N PRO A 147 -13.07 -1.74 13.71
CA PRO A 147 -12.60 -2.42 12.50
C PRO A 147 -12.55 -3.94 12.73
N GLU A 148 -12.90 -4.71 11.70
CA GLU A 148 -12.72 -6.16 11.67
C GLU A 148 -11.52 -6.44 10.74
N PRO A 149 -10.43 -7.07 11.23
CA PRO A 149 -9.30 -7.40 10.37
C PRO A 149 -9.70 -8.44 9.32
N GLY A 150 -9.00 -8.40 8.18
CA GLY A 150 -9.04 -9.46 7.19
C GLY A 150 -8.57 -10.80 7.76
N ARG A 151 -8.80 -11.86 6.99
CA ARG A 151 -8.41 -13.22 7.39
C ARG A 151 -7.15 -13.65 6.66
N ASP A 152 -6.29 -14.36 7.37
CA ASP A 152 -5.12 -14.98 6.74
C ASP A 152 -5.55 -16.02 5.69
N LEU A 153 -4.74 -16.14 4.64
CA LEU A 153 -4.95 -17.10 3.56
C LEU A 153 -3.68 -17.94 3.40
N ALA A 154 -3.75 -19.22 3.78
CA ALA A 154 -2.71 -20.18 3.49
C ALA A 154 -2.83 -20.66 2.03
N LEU A 155 -1.74 -20.59 1.27
CA LEU A 155 -1.71 -21.01 -0.13
C LEU A 155 -1.26 -22.46 -0.26
N SER A 156 -1.56 -23.09 -1.39
CA SER A 156 -0.99 -24.39 -1.78
C SER A 156 0.48 -24.30 -2.22
N ILE A 157 0.92 -23.10 -2.58
CA ILE A 157 2.27 -22.79 -3.06
C ILE A 157 3.30 -23.14 -1.99
N ASP A 158 4.38 -23.84 -2.38
CA ASP A 158 5.60 -23.96 -1.57
C ASP A 158 6.63 -22.96 -2.09
N ARG A 159 7.08 -22.01 -1.26
CA ARG A 159 7.99 -20.97 -1.76
C ARG A 159 9.31 -21.53 -2.29
N ARG A 160 9.76 -22.68 -1.80
CA ARG A 160 11.01 -23.31 -2.23
C ARG A 160 10.84 -23.89 -3.62
N VAL A 161 9.74 -24.60 -3.86
CA VAL A 161 9.40 -25.14 -5.18
C VAL A 161 9.15 -23.99 -6.16
N GLN A 162 8.44 -22.95 -5.75
CA GLN A 162 8.22 -21.73 -6.53
C GLN A 162 9.54 -21.08 -6.96
N TYR A 163 10.47 -20.88 -6.03
CA TYR A 163 11.78 -20.28 -6.34
C TYR A 163 12.61 -21.14 -7.29
N MET A 164 12.64 -22.46 -7.07
CA MET A 164 13.37 -23.38 -7.95
C MET A 164 12.77 -23.40 -9.36
N ALA A 165 11.44 -23.42 -9.48
CA ALA A 165 10.74 -23.31 -10.75
C ALA A 165 11.05 -21.99 -11.46
N TYR A 166 11.04 -20.86 -10.74
CA TYR A 166 11.38 -19.55 -11.27
C TYR A 166 12.80 -19.48 -11.82
N ARG A 167 13.77 -19.99 -11.06
CA ARG A 167 15.18 -20.05 -11.47
C ARG A 167 15.37 -20.93 -12.72
N ALA A 168 14.84 -22.14 -12.71
CA ALA A 168 14.97 -23.08 -13.82
C ALA A 168 14.29 -22.57 -15.10
N LEU A 169 13.09 -21.99 -14.98
CA LEU A 169 12.39 -21.41 -16.12
C LEU A 169 13.14 -20.21 -16.70
N GLY A 170 13.76 -19.39 -15.84
CA GLY A 170 14.55 -18.23 -16.27
C GLY A 170 15.88 -18.60 -16.92
N GLU A 171 16.46 -19.74 -16.57
CA GLU A 171 17.60 -20.33 -17.30
C GLU A 171 17.14 -20.85 -18.66
N ALA A 172 16.08 -21.67 -18.70
CA ALA A 172 15.54 -22.20 -19.94
C ALA A 172 15.09 -21.12 -20.94
N LEU A 173 14.46 -20.03 -20.48
CA LEU A 173 14.04 -18.93 -21.35
C LEU A 173 15.23 -18.24 -22.03
N ARG A 174 16.32 -18.01 -21.28
CA ARG A 174 17.55 -17.40 -21.81
C ARG A 174 18.28 -18.33 -22.77
N ASP A 175 18.39 -19.60 -22.41
CA ASP A 175 19.11 -20.59 -23.24
C ASP A 175 18.42 -20.85 -24.58
N ASN A 176 17.11 -20.60 -24.66
CA ASN A 176 16.30 -20.80 -25.87
C ASN A 176 15.91 -19.49 -26.58
N ASP A 177 16.40 -18.33 -26.11
CA ASP A 177 16.03 -17.00 -26.60
C ASP A 177 14.51 -16.82 -26.78
N ALA A 178 13.73 -17.34 -25.82
CA ALA A 178 12.28 -17.33 -25.87
C ALA A 178 11.72 -15.99 -25.38
N SER A 179 10.60 -15.55 -25.99
CA SER A 179 9.94 -14.30 -25.60
C SER A 179 9.17 -14.40 -24.28
N SER A 180 8.66 -15.59 -23.95
CA SER A 180 7.91 -15.86 -22.72
C SER A 180 7.96 -17.35 -22.38
N ALA A 181 7.74 -17.67 -21.11
CA ALA A 181 7.67 -19.06 -20.65
C ALA A 181 6.74 -19.19 -19.45
N SER A 182 6.18 -20.38 -19.22
CA SER A 182 5.33 -20.67 -18.07
C SER A 182 5.61 -22.07 -17.54
N MET A 183 5.54 -22.25 -16.22
CA MET A 183 5.73 -23.54 -15.55
C MET A 183 4.71 -23.68 -14.42
N VAL A 184 4.08 -24.85 -14.36
CA VAL A 184 3.16 -25.22 -13.27
C VAL A 184 3.65 -26.53 -12.67
N VAL A 185 3.74 -26.58 -11.35
CA VAL A 185 4.07 -27.79 -10.58
C VAL A 185 2.89 -28.12 -9.69
N MET A 186 2.41 -29.37 -9.76
CA MET A 186 1.22 -29.82 -9.07
C MET A 186 1.51 -31.09 -8.26
N ASP A 187 0.91 -31.19 -7.08
CA ASP A 187 0.86 -32.44 -6.32
C ASP A 187 -0.22 -33.35 -6.92
N VAL A 188 0.18 -34.50 -7.46
CA VAL A 188 -0.72 -35.44 -8.14
C VAL A 188 -1.73 -36.11 -7.20
N LYS A 189 -1.46 -36.15 -5.89
CA LYS A 189 -2.34 -36.80 -4.90
C LYS A 189 -3.42 -35.85 -4.40
N THR A 190 -3.08 -34.57 -4.22
CA THR A 190 -4.00 -33.56 -3.64
C THR A 190 -4.62 -32.64 -4.69
N GLY A 191 -4.02 -32.55 -5.88
CA GLY A 191 -4.39 -31.58 -6.91
C GLY A 191 -3.91 -30.15 -6.60
N GLU A 192 -3.14 -29.97 -5.53
CA GLU A 192 -2.61 -28.66 -5.14
C GLU A 192 -1.57 -28.14 -6.12
N ILE A 193 -1.62 -26.85 -6.43
CA ILE A 193 -0.56 -26.16 -7.18
C ILE A 193 0.56 -25.80 -6.21
N LEU A 194 1.73 -26.42 -6.38
CA LEU A 194 2.93 -26.19 -5.56
C LEU A 194 3.75 -25.00 -6.06
N ALA A 195 3.75 -24.77 -7.37
CA ALA A 195 4.36 -23.61 -8.00
C ALA A 195 3.63 -23.24 -9.29
N MET A 196 3.56 -21.94 -9.58
CA MET A 196 3.05 -21.40 -10.83
C MET A 196 3.86 -20.15 -11.17
N VAL A 197 4.58 -20.22 -12.29
CA VAL A 197 5.53 -19.19 -12.70
C VAL A 197 5.31 -18.81 -14.15
N ASN A 198 5.40 -17.51 -14.43
CA ASN A 198 5.43 -16.96 -15.78
C ASN A 198 6.60 -15.99 -15.89
N LEU A 199 7.23 -15.95 -17.06
CA LEU A 199 8.28 -15.00 -17.43
C LEU A 199 7.90 -14.31 -18.76
N PRO A 200 8.17 -12.99 -18.91
CA PRO A 200 8.77 -12.08 -17.92
C PRO A 200 7.87 -11.85 -16.70
N SER A 201 8.49 -11.54 -15.56
CA SER A 201 7.80 -11.18 -14.31
C SER A 201 8.04 -9.71 -13.95
N TYR A 202 7.41 -9.23 -12.88
CA TYR A 202 7.54 -7.86 -12.39
C TYR A 202 7.72 -7.84 -10.88
N ASN A 203 8.32 -6.78 -10.33
CA ASN A 203 8.42 -6.62 -8.88
C ASN A 203 7.18 -5.86 -8.35
N PRO A 204 6.25 -6.49 -7.63
CA PRO A 204 5.02 -5.85 -7.14
C PRO A 204 5.28 -4.77 -6.07
N ASN A 205 6.49 -4.71 -5.50
CA ASN A 205 6.88 -3.65 -4.57
C ASN A 205 7.31 -2.37 -5.29
N ALA A 206 7.72 -2.47 -6.55
CA ALA A 206 8.16 -1.35 -7.37
C ALA A 206 6.93 -0.66 -7.98
N ARG A 207 6.29 0.22 -7.22
CA ARG A 207 5.33 1.17 -7.81
C ARG A 207 6.11 2.25 -8.55
N ALA A 208 5.71 2.54 -9.79
CA ALA A 208 6.16 3.75 -10.47
C ALA A 208 5.77 4.96 -9.61
N ALA A 209 6.75 5.84 -9.37
CA ALA A 209 6.58 7.09 -8.66
C ALA A 209 5.67 8.06 -9.44
#